data_AF-A0A8B9ZX53-F1
#
_entry.id   AF-A0A8B9ZX53-F1
#
_cell.length_a   1.000
_cell.length_b   1.000
_cell.length_c   1.000
_cell.angle_alpha   90.00
_cell.angle_beta   90.00
_cell.angle_gamma   90.00
#
_symmetry.space_group_name_H-M   'P 1'
#
loop_
_entity.id
_entity.type
_entity.pdbx_description
1 polymer ?
#
loop_
_entity_poly.entity_id
_entity_poly.type
_entity_poly.pdbx_seq_one_letter_code
_entity_poly.pdbx_strand_id
1 'polypeptide(L)'
;MTALVRMLQTVVKSSACFDEYELMNNAESIVLSECLSTSGGEKYHTHLAALYLEAILQRKSVTTGNCTETTELLSKLRSLLQKSDLYRVHFILDKVRGTDLHMESAILYGKLEEHEKALHILVHELKDFHAAEEYCIWNSENRDLQYRRRLFHMLLSVYLNPGASDYALVMAAVDLLNNHAAEFDAALVLQLVPDSWSVQLLSPFLAGAVRQSIHTKRMTQAALGLAQAENLIYKYEKVKQKGTPILLSDKKVCQVCQNPFCEPVFVRYPNGGMVHTHCAANRRLNSNMAHHSSTSSNQT
;
A
#
# COMPACT_ATOMS: atom_id res chain seq x y z
N MET A 1 -26.16 -17.55 18.64
CA MET A 1 -25.67 -18.40 17.52
C MET A 1 -26.69 -19.43 17.04
N THR A 2 -27.16 -20.37 17.86
CA THR A 2 -28.12 -21.43 17.44
C THR A 2 -29.49 -20.91 17.00
N ALA A 3 -29.96 -19.79 17.56
CA ALA A 3 -31.20 -19.16 17.14
C ALA A 3 -31.10 -18.52 15.74
N LEU A 4 -29.97 -17.90 15.42
CA LEU A 4 -29.69 -17.23 14.15
C LEU A 4 -29.46 -18.23 13.01
N VAL A 5 -28.73 -19.32 13.29
CA VAL A 5 -28.55 -20.44 12.34
C VAL A 5 -29.88 -21.15 12.09
N ARG A 6 -30.72 -21.32 13.12
CA ARG A 6 -32.08 -21.83 12.93
C ARG A 6 -32.93 -20.87 12.13
N MET A 7 -32.86 -19.55 12.40
CA MET A 7 -33.59 -18.53 11.64
C MET A 7 -33.22 -18.58 10.16
N LEU A 8 -31.92 -18.63 9.83
CA LEU A 8 -31.43 -18.77 8.46
C LEU A 8 -31.84 -20.10 7.83
N GLN A 9 -31.80 -21.21 8.57
CA GLN A 9 -32.26 -22.52 8.08
C GLN A 9 -33.78 -22.62 7.92
N THR A 10 -34.59 -21.94 8.73
CA THR A 10 -36.05 -21.86 8.55
C THR A 10 -36.43 -20.90 7.44
N VAL A 11 -35.71 -19.79 7.27
CA VAL A 11 -35.90 -18.86 6.14
C VAL A 11 -35.59 -19.58 4.82
N VAL A 12 -34.49 -20.33 4.75
CA VAL A 12 -34.11 -21.14 3.57
C VAL A 12 -35.08 -22.30 3.29
N LYS A 13 -35.73 -22.87 4.31
CA LYS A 13 -36.69 -23.98 4.14
C LYS A 13 -38.13 -23.53 3.88
N SER A 14 -38.46 -22.27 4.09
CA SER A 14 -39.85 -21.75 4.06
C SER A 14 -40.23 -21.03 2.78
N SER A 15 -39.32 -20.66 1.89
CA SER A 15 -39.61 -19.79 0.75
C SER A 15 -39.55 -20.52 -0.59
N ALA A 16 -40.59 -21.29 -0.88
CA ALA A 16 -40.87 -21.78 -2.23
C ALA A 16 -41.53 -20.71 -3.14
N CYS A 17 -41.74 -19.50 -2.66
CA CYS A 17 -42.28 -18.37 -3.42
C CYS A 17 -42.18 -17.12 -2.54
N PHE A 18 -41.22 -16.22 -2.75
CA PHE A 18 -41.19 -14.77 -2.39
C PHE A 18 -39.74 -14.26 -2.48
N ASP A 19 -39.57 -13.03 -2.98
CA ASP A 19 -38.35 -12.42 -3.52
C ASP A 19 -37.04 -12.65 -2.73
N GLU A 20 -36.13 -13.45 -3.31
CA GLU A 20 -34.76 -13.69 -2.83
C GLU A 20 -33.86 -12.43 -2.85
N TYR A 21 -34.28 -11.36 -3.53
CA TYR A 21 -33.51 -10.13 -3.71
C TYR A 21 -33.40 -9.27 -2.44
N GLU A 22 -34.46 -9.27 -1.62
CA GLU A 22 -34.54 -8.42 -0.41
C GLU A 22 -33.76 -9.02 0.77
N LEU A 23 -33.63 -10.36 0.83
CA LEU A 23 -32.82 -11.09 1.81
C LEU A 23 -31.32 -10.94 1.56
N MET A 24 -30.89 -10.86 0.30
CA MET A 24 -29.49 -10.71 -0.07
C MET A 24 -28.95 -9.30 0.20
N ASN A 25 -29.76 -8.26 -0.02
CA ASN A 25 -29.40 -6.87 0.30
C ASN A 25 -29.43 -6.58 1.81
N ASN A 26 -30.33 -7.22 2.57
CA ASN A 26 -30.36 -7.08 4.03
C ASN A 26 -29.25 -7.88 4.75
N ALA A 27 -28.70 -8.92 4.11
CA ALA A 27 -27.57 -9.66 4.65
C ALA A 27 -26.23 -8.89 4.54
N GLU A 28 -26.05 -8.02 3.55
CA GLU A 28 -24.78 -7.27 3.35
C GLU A 28 -24.47 -6.30 4.50
N SER A 29 -25.46 -5.56 5.00
CA SER A 29 -25.27 -4.58 6.09
C SER A 29 -24.95 -5.25 7.44
N ILE A 30 -25.53 -6.43 7.68
CA ILE A 30 -25.37 -7.19 8.93
C ILE A 30 -24.07 -8.01 8.90
N VAL A 31 -23.69 -8.58 7.75
CA VAL A 31 -22.50 -9.44 7.62
C VAL A 31 -21.20 -8.63 7.62
N LEU A 32 -21.18 -7.43 7.05
CA LEU A 32 -19.99 -6.57 7.03
C LEU A 32 -19.66 -5.92 8.38
N SER A 33 -20.65 -5.72 9.27
CA SER A 33 -20.44 -5.04 10.55
C SER A 33 -20.13 -5.97 11.73
N GLU A 34 -20.58 -7.24 11.69
CA GLU A 34 -20.55 -8.11 12.87
C GLU A 34 -19.52 -9.26 12.83
N CYS A 35 -18.84 -9.50 11.70
CA CYS A 35 -17.95 -10.67 11.53
C CYS A 35 -16.44 -10.41 11.64
N LEU A 36 -16.00 -9.19 11.94
CA LEU A 36 -14.58 -8.81 11.99
C LEU A 36 -13.77 -9.40 13.17
N SER A 37 -14.32 -10.31 13.99
CA SER A 37 -13.66 -10.67 15.26
C SER A 37 -13.86 -12.11 15.78
N THR A 38 -14.31 -13.09 14.98
CA THR A 38 -14.41 -14.49 15.46
C THR A 38 -13.86 -15.54 14.50
N SER A 39 -13.27 -16.61 15.05
CA SER A 39 -12.52 -17.68 14.36
C SER A 39 -13.35 -18.57 13.40
N GLY A 40 -14.49 -18.09 12.92
CA GLY A 40 -15.35 -18.72 11.92
C GLY A 40 -15.34 -18.05 10.54
N GLY A 41 -14.74 -16.87 10.40
CA GLY A 41 -14.77 -16.04 9.18
C GLY A 41 -14.41 -16.78 7.88
N GLU A 42 -13.39 -17.64 7.92
CA GLU A 42 -12.93 -18.43 6.76
C GLU A 42 -14.06 -19.27 6.14
N LYS A 43 -14.85 -19.94 6.99
CA LYS A 43 -15.95 -20.80 6.55
C LYS A 43 -17.10 -19.97 5.99
N TYR A 44 -17.39 -18.83 6.60
CA TYR A 44 -18.47 -17.95 6.16
C TYR A 44 -18.18 -17.33 4.80
N HIS A 45 -16.99 -16.77 4.61
CA HIS A 45 -16.61 -16.13 3.34
C HIS A 45 -16.46 -17.15 2.21
N THR A 46 -15.93 -18.35 2.51
CA THR A 46 -15.91 -19.46 1.55
C THR A 46 -17.33 -19.88 1.16
N HIS A 47 -18.25 -19.98 2.13
CA HIS A 47 -19.64 -20.35 1.86
C HIS A 47 -20.37 -19.25 1.07
N LEU A 48 -20.17 -17.98 1.43
CA LEU A 48 -20.75 -16.84 0.74
C LEU A 48 -20.26 -16.75 -0.72
N ALA A 49 -18.96 -16.90 -0.96
CA ALA A 49 -18.40 -16.96 -2.31
C ALA A 49 -18.99 -18.13 -3.12
N ALA A 50 -19.17 -19.29 -2.50
CA ALA A 50 -19.82 -20.44 -3.14
C ALA A 50 -21.29 -20.17 -3.51
N LEU A 51 -22.05 -19.51 -2.63
CA LEU A 51 -23.45 -19.14 -2.88
C LEU A 51 -23.56 -18.14 -4.03
N TYR A 52 -22.71 -17.11 -4.07
CA TYR A 52 -22.67 -16.18 -5.19
C TYR A 52 -22.37 -16.90 -6.51
N LEU A 53 -21.39 -17.81 -6.53
CA LEU A 53 -21.07 -18.61 -7.72
C LEU A 53 -22.23 -19.48 -8.18
N GLU A 54 -22.89 -20.19 -7.26
CA GLU A 54 -24.04 -21.03 -7.58
C GLU A 54 -25.21 -20.20 -8.14
N ALA A 55 -25.49 -19.03 -7.53
CA ALA A 55 -26.52 -18.11 -8.02
C ALA A 55 -26.21 -17.57 -9.43
N ILE A 56 -24.95 -17.24 -9.70
CA ILE A 56 -24.50 -16.77 -11.03
C ILE A 56 -24.68 -17.89 -12.06
N LEU A 57 -24.24 -19.11 -11.76
CA LEU A 57 -24.32 -20.25 -12.68
C LEU A 57 -25.76 -20.67 -12.97
N GLN A 58 -26.62 -20.69 -11.95
CA GLN A 58 -28.05 -20.98 -12.13
C GLN A 58 -28.71 -19.94 -13.04
N ARG A 59 -28.45 -18.65 -12.83
CA ARG A 59 -29.03 -17.57 -13.66
C ARG A 59 -28.53 -17.59 -15.10
N LYS A 60 -27.25 -17.92 -15.34
CA LYS A 60 -26.71 -18.11 -16.70
C LYS A 60 -27.37 -19.28 -17.46
N SER A 61 -27.83 -20.31 -16.75
CA SER A 61 -28.51 -21.45 -17.38
C SER A 61 -29.96 -21.17 -17.80
N VAL A 62 -30.63 -20.18 -17.19
CA VAL A 62 -32.10 -20.01 -17.30
C VAL A 62 -32.53 -18.94 -18.32
N THR A 63 -31.80 -17.85 -18.56
CA THR A 63 -32.30 -16.82 -19.53
C THR A 63 -31.23 -15.86 -20.08
N THR A 64 -31.27 -15.60 -21.39
CA THR A 64 -30.55 -14.60 -22.18
C THR A 64 -30.95 -13.14 -21.93
N GLY A 65 -31.71 -12.82 -20.87
CA GLY A 65 -32.40 -11.53 -20.67
C GLY A 65 -32.05 -10.73 -19.40
N ASN A 66 -31.40 -11.33 -18.39
CA ASN A 66 -31.17 -10.69 -17.07
C ASN A 66 -29.72 -10.22 -16.90
N CYS A 67 -29.26 -9.36 -17.81
CA CYS A 67 -27.86 -8.89 -17.83
C CYS A 67 -27.50 -8.02 -16.61
N THR A 68 -28.39 -7.15 -16.16
CA THR A 68 -28.08 -6.17 -15.10
C THR A 68 -27.88 -6.81 -13.73
N GLU A 69 -28.82 -7.63 -13.26
CA GLU A 69 -28.71 -8.27 -11.93
C GLU A 69 -27.54 -9.26 -11.85
N THR A 70 -27.24 -9.96 -12.95
CA THR A 70 -26.10 -10.88 -12.99
C THR A 70 -24.77 -10.12 -12.94
N THR A 71 -24.69 -8.94 -13.57
CA THR A 71 -23.51 -8.07 -13.46
C THR A 71 -23.33 -7.48 -12.06
N GLU A 72 -24.42 -7.16 -11.35
CA GLU A 72 -24.37 -6.72 -9.95
C GLU A 72 -23.89 -7.85 -9.02
N LEU A 73 -24.37 -9.07 -9.23
CA LEU A 73 -23.89 -10.24 -8.48
C LEU A 73 -22.40 -10.51 -8.72
N LEU A 74 -21.96 -10.41 -9.97
CA LEU A 74 -20.55 -10.57 -10.34
C LEU A 74 -19.67 -9.48 -9.71
N SER A 75 -20.11 -8.23 -9.70
CA SER A 75 -19.36 -7.14 -9.07
C SER A 75 -19.25 -7.30 -7.56
N LYS A 76 -20.33 -7.76 -6.90
CA LYS A 76 -20.33 -8.13 -5.47
C LYS A 76 -19.38 -9.27 -5.19
N LEU A 77 -19.40 -10.34 -5.99
CA LEU A 77 -18.48 -11.46 -5.88
C LEU A 77 -17.02 -11.00 -6.04
N ARG A 78 -16.72 -10.21 -7.08
CA ARG A 78 -15.36 -9.67 -7.31
C ARG A 78 -14.89 -8.83 -6.13
N SER A 79 -15.74 -7.95 -5.61
CA SER A 79 -15.45 -7.13 -4.43
C SER A 79 -15.12 -8.00 -3.20
N LEU A 80 -15.89 -9.07 -2.96
CA LEU A 80 -15.61 -10.03 -1.89
C LEU A 80 -14.26 -10.73 -2.08
N LEU A 81 -14.00 -11.25 -3.29
CA LEU A 81 -12.76 -11.96 -3.61
C LEU A 81 -11.52 -11.07 -3.54
N GLN A 82 -11.64 -9.79 -3.90
CA GLN A 82 -10.55 -8.83 -3.86
C GLN A 82 -10.23 -8.37 -2.43
N LYS A 83 -11.26 -7.99 -1.66
CA LYS A 83 -11.10 -7.38 -0.34
C LYS A 83 -10.86 -8.37 0.78
N SER A 84 -11.36 -9.60 0.65
CA SER A 84 -11.18 -10.61 1.67
C SER A 84 -10.02 -11.54 1.35
N ASP A 85 -9.28 -11.95 2.39
CA ASP A 85 -8.30 -13.04 2.32
C ASP A 85 -8.76 -14.28 3.10
N LEU A 86 -9.95 -14.22 3.70
CA LEU A 86 -10.48 -15.26 4.59
C LEU A 86 -11.32 -16.27 3.81
N TYR A 87 -10.83 -16.90 2.76
CA TYR A 87 -11.57 -17.98 2.08
C TYR A 87 -10.64 -19.04 1.50
N ARG A 88 -11.18 -20.23 1.26
CA ARG A 88 -10.43 -21.34 0.65
C ARG A 88 -10.31 -21.15 -0.85
N VAL A 89 -9.24 -20.49 -1.29
CA VAL A 89 -9.01 -20.13 -2.70
C VAL A 89 -9.08 -21.36 -3.62
N HIS A 90 -8.43 -22.47 -3.25
CA HIS A 90 -8.48 -23.72 -4.04
C HIS A 90 -9.90 -24.28 -4.21
N PHE A 91 -10.72 -24.26 -3.16
CA PHE A 91 -12.10 -24.77 -3.22
C PHE A 91 -12.97 -23.92 -4.16
N ILE A 92 -12.83 -22.61 -4.10
CA ILE A 92 -13.54 -21.69 -4.98
C ILE A 92 -13.03 -21.82 -6.41
N LEU A 93 -11.71 -21.93 -6.61
CA LEU A 93 -11.11 -22.13 -7.92
C LEU A 93 -11.58 -23.42 -8.58
N ASP A 94 -11.69 -24.53 -7.84
CA ASP A 94 -12.21 -25.80 -8.36
C ASP A 94 -13.67 -25.72 -8.80
N LYS A 95 -14.48 -24.87 -8.16
CA LYS A 95 -15.85 -24.59 -8.61
C LYS A 95 -15.91 -23.70 -9.85
N VAL A 96 -14.93 -22.83 -10.03
CA VAL A 96 -14.85 -21.90 -11.17
C VAL A 96 -14.23 -22.58 -12.40
N ARG A 97 -13.35 -23.57 -12.21
CA ARG A 97 -12.75 -24.36 -13.29
C ARG A 97 -13.84 -25.00 -14.16
N GLY A 98 -13.85 -24.66 -15.45
CA GLY A 98 -14.84 -25.14 -16.43
C GLY A 98 -16.02 -24.19 -16.65
N THR A 99 -16.02 -23.02 -16.01
CA THR A 99 -16.99 -21.94 -16.27
C THR A 99 -16.35 -20.80 -17.07
N ASP A 100 -17.16 -19.87 -17.58
CA ASP A 100 -16.75 -18.69 -18.35
C ASP A 100 -16.38 -17.48 -17.44
N LEU A 101 -16.07 -17.72 -16.17
CA LEU A 101 -15.74 -16.71 -15.17
C LEU A 101 -14.22 -16.44 -15.12
N HIS A 102 -13.69 -15.94 -16.24
CA HIS A 102 -12.25 -15.72 -16.42
C HIS A 102 -11.69 -14.63 -15.50
N MET A 103 -12.43 -13.55 -15.25
CA MET A 103 -11.94 -12.45 -14.41
C MET A 103 -11.84 -12.87 -12.94
N GLU A 104 -12.84 -13.60 -12.45
CA GLU A 104 -12.86 -14.17 -11.11
C GLU A 104 -11.74 -15.19 -10.94
N SER A 105 -11.51 -16.02 -11.97
CA SER A 105 -10.36 -16.94 -12.01
C SER A 105 -9.03 -16.20 -11.87
N ALA A 106 -8.85 -15.09 -12.59
CA ALA A 106 -7.62 -14.29 -12.52
C ALA A 106 -7.41 -13.69 -11.11
N ILE A 107 -8.47 -13.21 -10.46
CA ILE A 107 -8.42 -12.74 -9.06
C ILE A 107 -7.96 -13.86 -8.13
N LEU A 108 -8.54 -15.07 -8.27
CA LEU A 108 -8.18 -16.23 -7.45
C LEU A 108 -6.73 -16.68 -7.68
N TYR A 109 -6.26 -16.73 -8.93
CA TYR A 109 -4.86 -17.02 -9.22
C TYR A 109 -3.91 -15.97 -8.64
N GLY A 110 -4.31 -14.70 -8.61
CA GLY A 110 -3.56 -13.65 -7.91
C GLY A 110 -3.42 -13.89 -6.42
N LYS A 111 -4.49 -14.36 -5.77
CA LYS A 111 -4.46 -14.75 -4.34
C LYS A 111 -3.61 -16.00 -4.07
N LEU A 112 -3.41 -16.86 -5.07
CA LEU A 112 -2.48 -18.00 -5.00
C LEU A 112 -1.02 -17.62 -5.33
N GLU A 113 -0.74 -16.34 -5.59
CA GLU A 113 0.56 -15.84 -6.08
C GLU A 113 0.98 -16.43 -7.45
N GLU A 114 0.04 -17.04 -8.19
CA GLU A 114 0.24 -17.52 -9.56
C GLU A 114 -0.04 -16.41 -10.57
N HIS A 115 0.71 -15.31 -10.46
CA HIS A 115 0.47 -14.08 -11.24
C HIS A 115 0.59 -14.29 -12.75
N GLU A 116 1.49 -15.16 -13.21
CA GLU A 116 1.69 -15.41 -14.63
C GLU A 116 0.42 -15.99 -15.28
N LYS A 117 -0.25 -16.94 -14.61
CA LYS A 117 -1.52 -17.50 -15.08
C LYS A 117 -2.65 -16.49 -15.02
N ALA A 118 -2.71 -15.68 -13.96
CA ALA A 118 -3.71 -14.63 -13.83
C ALA A 118 -3.61 -13.61 -14.97
N LEU A 119 -2.39 -13.12 -15.25
CA LEU A 119 -2.11 -12.19 -16.32
C LEU A 119 -2.37 -12.82 -17.69
N HIS A 120 -1.99 -14.09 -17.89
CA HIS A 120 -2.30 -14.81 -19.14
C HIS A 120 -3.82 -14.86 -19.40
N ILE A 121 -4.63 -15.13 -18.38
CA ILE A 121 -6.10 -15.14 -18.53
C ILE A 121 -6.62 -13.75 -18.89
N LEU A 122 -6.14 -12.69 -18.24
CA LEU A 122 -6.58 -11.32 -18.52
C LEU A 122 -6.21 -10.87 -19.94
N VAL A 123 -5.00 -11.23 -20.38
CA VAL A 123 -4.44 -10.78 -21.67
C VAL A 123 -4.93 -11.62 -22.85
N HIS A 124 -4.90 -12.95 -22.74
CA HIS A 124 -5.17 -13.83 -23.89
C HIS A 124 -6.63 -14.29 -23.97
N GLU A 125 -7.27 -14.60 -22.83
CA GLU A 125 -8.65 -15.08 -22.80
C GLU A 125 -9.65 -13.92 -22.82
N LEU A 126 -9.46 -12.93 -21.93
CA LEU A 126 -10.35 -11.77 -21.83
C LEU A 126 -10.01 -10.66 -22.82
N LYS A 127 -8.74 -10.57 -23.26
CA LYS A 127 -8.21 -9.46 -24.10
C LYS A 127 -8.50 -8.07 -23.52
N ASP A 128 -8.55 -7.99 -22.19
CA ASP A 128 -8.77 -6.74 -21.46
C ASP A 128 -7.45 -6.25 -20.86
N PHE A 129 -6.75 -5.43 -21.64
CA PHE A 129 -5.44 -4.89 -21.27
C PHE A 129 -5.54 -3.92 -20.08
N HIS A 130 -6.65 -3.19 -19.98
CA HIS A 130 -6.87 -2.27 -18.87
C HIS A 130 -7.08 -3.04 -17.56
N ALA A 131 -7.88 -4.12 -17.59
CA ALA A 131 -8.04 -4.98 -16.42
C ALA A 131 -6.72 -5.65 -15.98
N ALA A 132 -5.82 -5.96 -16.92
CA ALA A 132 -4.49 -6.48 -16.60
C ALA A 132 -3.60 -5.46 -15.86
N GLU A 133 -3.67 -4.19 -16.25
CA GLU A 133 -3.00 -3.09 -15.54
C GLU A 133 -3.58 -2.87 -14.15
N GLU A 134 -4.91 -2.80 -14.04
CA GLU A 134 -5.62 -2.66 -12.76
C GLU A 134 -5.29 -3.82 -11.81
N TYR A 135 -5.17 -5.04 -12.32
CA TYR A 135 -4.71 -6.19 -11.55
C TYR A 135 -3.31 -5.97 -10.95
N CYS A 136 -2.36 -5.44 -11.74
CA CYS A 136 -1.01 -5.14 -11.24
C CYS A 136 -1.04 -4.08 -10.14
N ILE A 137 -1.92 -3.08 -10.27
CA ILE A 137 -2.09 -2.02 -9.28
C ILE A 137 -2.70 -2.58 -8.00
N TRP A 138 -3.83 -3.25 -8.10
CA TRP A 138 -4.55 -3.85 -6.97
C TRP A 138 -3.67 -4.83 -6.19
N ASN A 139 -3.00 -5.75 -6.88
CA ASN A 139 -2.20 -6.78 -6.22
C ASN A 139 -0.90 -6.22 -5.60
N SER A 140 -0.49 -5.01 -5.99
CA SER A 140 0.69 -4.33 -5.44
C SER A 140 0.39 -3.22 -4.41
N GLU A 141 -0.87 -2.89 -4.15
CA GLU A 141 -1.29 -1.72 -3.34
C GLU A 141 -0.63 -1.68 -1.94
N ASN A 142 -0.53 -2.85 -1.28
CA ASN A 142 0.04 -2.98 0.06
C ASN A 142 1.43 -3.66 0.06
N ARG A 143 2.12 -3.63 -1.07
CA ARG A 143 3.42 -4.30 -1.27
C ARG A 143 4.51 -3.27 -1.55
N ASP A 144 5.75 -3.74 -1.55
CA ASP A 144 6.90 -2.91 -1.85
C ASP A 144 7.01 -2.61 -3.36
N LEU A 145 7.78 -1.56 -3.68
CA LEU A 145 7.96 -1.13 -5.06
C LEU A 145 8.63 -2.21 -5.92
N GLN A 146 9.48 -3.08 -5.37
CA GLN A 146 10.13 -4.13 -6.17
C GLN A 146 9.11 -5.19 -6.60
N TYR A 147 8.18 -5.55 -5.72
CA TYR A 147 7.09 -6.46 -6.06
C TYR A 147 6.18 -5.88 -7.14
N ARG A 148 5.80 -4.60 -7.01
CA ARG A 148 5.03 -3.89 -8.04
C ARG A 148 5.73 -3.94 -9.40
N ARG A 149 7.00 -3.56 -9.44
CA ARG A 149 7.81 -3.60 -10.68
C ARG A 149 7.87 -5.01 -11.28
N ARG A 150 7.99 -6.05 -10.45
CA ARG A 150 8.01 -7.44 -10.92
C ARG A 150 6.70 -7.83 -11.62
N LEU A 151 5.54 -7.41 -11.09
CA LEU A 151 4.24 -7.67 -11.73
C LEU A 151 4.15 -6.96 -13.09
N PHE A 152 4.56 -5.70 -13.18
CA PHE A 152 4.57 -4.97 -14.45
C PHE A 152 5.53 -5.58 -15.48
N HIS A 153 6.71 -6.05 -15.05
CA HIS A 153 7.62 -6.78 -15.95
C HIS A 153 7.03 -8.13 -16.39
N MET A 154 6.29 -8.81 -15.52
CA MET A 154 5.59 -10.05 -15.88
C MET A 154 4.49 -9.77 -16.90
N LEU A 155 3.68 -8.73 -16.71
CA LEU A 155 2.68 -8.30 -17.68
C LEU A 155 3.32 -7.96 -19.04
N LEU A 156 4.41 -7.20 -19.03
CA LEU A 156 5.17 -6.91 -20.25
C LEU A 156 5.65 -8.19 -20.93
N SER A 157 6.20 -9.15 -20.17
CA SER A 157 6.63 -10.43 -20.75
C SER A 157 5.48 -11.23 -21.36
N VAL A 158 4.28 -11.19 -20.78
CA VAL A 158 3.07 -11.82 -21.34
C VAL A 158 2.68 -11.16 -22.66
N TYR A 159 2.73 -9.83 -22.76
CA TYR A 159 2.49 -9.13 -24.03
C TYR A 159 3.54 -9.42 -25.11
N LEU A 160 4.79 -9.66 -24.71
CA LEU A 160 5.90 -9.93 -25.64
C LEU A 160 6.03 -11.42 -26.00
N ASN A 161 5.32 -12.34 -25.33
CA ASN A 161 5.41 -13.77 -25.58
C ASN A 161 4.68 -14.14 -26.90
N PRO A 162 5.33 -14.82 -27.86
CA PRO A 162 4.88 -14.83 -29.24
C PRO A 162 3.78 -15.87 -29.49
N GLY A 163 2.54 -15.41 -29.47
CA GLY A 163 1.42 -15.99 -30.21
C GLY A 163 1.15 -15.22 -31.51
N ALA A 164 2.17 -15.08 -32.36
CA ALA A 164 2.12 -14.46 -33.69
C ALA A 164 1.54 -13.02 -33.77
N SER A 165 2.43 -12.01 -33.70
CA SER A 165 2.24 -10.69 -34.33
C SER A 165 0.86 -10.02 -34.14
N ASP A 166 0.24 -10.20 -32.97
CA ASP A 166 -0.98 -9.51 -32.65
C ASP A 166 -0.64 -8.03 -32.44
N TYR A 167 -0.99 -7.21 -33.42
CA TYR A 167 -0.78 -5.77 -33.36
C TYR A 167 -1.41 -5.17 -32.09
N ALA A 168 -2.49 -5.75 -31.58
CA ALA A 168 -3.11 -5.31 -30.34
C ALA A 168 -2.18 -5.51 -29.13
N LEU A 169 -1.48 -6.64 -29.03
CA LEU A 169 -0.52 -6.91 -27.95
C LEU A 169 0.72 -6.00 -28.05
N VAL A 170 1.19 -5.74 -29.28
CA VAL A 170 2.29 -4.79 -29.50
C VAL A 170 1.89 -3.39 -29.03
N MET A 171 0.71 -2.91 -29.43
CA MET A 171 0.22 -1.60 -28.98
C MET A 171 0.00 -1.55 -27.47
N ALA A 172 -0.60 -2.59 -26.89
CA ALA A 172 -0.79 -2.67 -25.44
C ALA A 172 0.55 -2.65 -24.68
N ALA A 173 1.58 -3.33 -25.17
CA ALA A 173 2.92 -3.28 -24.57
C ALA A 173 3.57 -1.90 -24.69
N VAL A 174 3.41 -1.21 -25.83
CA VAL A 174 3.91 0.15 -26.02
C VAL A 174 3.17 1.14 -25.12
N ASP A 175 1.86 1.03 -25.02
CA ASP A 175 1.02 1.85 -24.15
C ASP A 175 1.38 1.61 -22.68
N LEU A 176 1.57 0.36 -22.27
CA LEU A 176 2.02 -0.01 -20.92
C LEU A 176 3.35 0.66 -20.57
N LEU A 177 4.34 0.59 -21.48
CA LEU A 177 5.65 1.23 -21.29
C LEU A 177 5.52 2.75 -21.16
N ASN A 178 4.69 3.38 -21.97
CA ASN A 178 4.53 4.83 -21.97
C ASN A 178 3.76 5.35 -20.74
N ASN A 179 2.69 4.66 -20.34
CA ASN A 179 1.81 5.07 -19.25
C ASN A 179 2.42 4.77 -17.87
N HIS A 180 3.20 3.69 -17.76
CA HIS A 180 3.77 3.22 -16.49
C HIS A 180 5.31 3.23 -16.49
N ALA A 181 5.93 4.19 -17.20
CA ALA A 181 7.39 4.25 -17.38
C ALA A 181 8.21 4.20 -16.08
N ALA A 182 7.67 4.69 -14.96
CA ALA A 182 8.33 4.69 -13.65
C ALA A 182 8.45 3.29 -13.01
N GLU A 183 7.64 2.33 -13.47
CA GLU A 183 7.62 0.94 -13.01
C GLU A 183 8.64 0.06 -13.73
N PHE A 184 9.29 0.58 -14.78
CA PHE A 184 10.23 -0.16 -15.59
C PHE A 184 11.68 0.28 -15.36
N ASP A 185 12.59 -0.69 -15.37
CA ASP A 185 14.01 -0.41 -15.58
C ASP A 185 14.26 -0.41 -17.09
N ALA A 186 14.60 0.76 -17.63
CA ALA A 186 14.84 0.93 -19.06
C ALA A 186 15.93 -0.02 -19.59
N ALA A 187 16.93 -0.35 -18.78
CA ALA A 187 17.99 -1.27 -19.21
C ALA A 187 17.49 -2.71 -19.33
N LEU A 188 16.59 -3.14 -18.44
CA LEU A 188 15.97 -4.47 -18.51
C LEU A 188 14.95 -4.55 -19.64
N VAL A 189 14.14 -3.51 -19.84
CA VAL A 189 13.17 -3.46 -20.94
C VAL A 189 13.87 -3.61 -22.29
N LEU A 190 14.99 -2.92 -22.51
CA LEU A 190 15.76 -3.04 -23.75
C LEU A 190 16.33 -4.45 -24.00
N GLN A 191 16.47 -5.29 -22.97
CA GLN A 191 16.88 -6.70 -23.13
C GLN A 191 15.69 -7.62 -23.43
N LEU A 192 14.48 -7.21 -23.08
CA LEU A 192 13.26 -8.00 -23.24
C LEU A 192 12.54 -7.70 -24.56
N VAL A 193 12.63 -6.47 -25.06
CA VAL A 193 11.92 -6.05 -26.26
C VAL A 193 12.51 -6.76 -27.50
N PRO A 194 11.67 -7.28 -28.42
CA PRO A 194 12.13 -7.92 -29.64
C PRO A 194 12.94 -6.99 -30.55
N ASP A 195 13.97 -7.52 -31.22
CA ASP A 195 14.80 -6.80 -32.19
C ASP A 195 14.01 -6.26 -33.41
N SER A 196 12.79 -6.75 -33.63
CA SER A 196 11.90 -6.29 -34.70
C SER A 196 11.30 -4.91 -34.43
N TRP A 197 11.34 -4.42 -33.19
CA TRP A 197 10.77 -3.12 -32.82
C TRP A 197 11.69 -1.98 -33.21
N SER A 198 11.13 -0.95 -33.84
CA SER A 198 11.88 0.25 -34.19
C SER A 198 12.14 1.13 -32.95
N VAL A 199 13.28 1.81 -32.92
CA VAL A 199 13.59 2.81 -31.88
C VAL A 199 12.54 3.94 -31.85
N GLN A 200 11.93 4.26 -32.99
CA GLN A 200 10.87 5.27 -33.06
C GLN A 200 9.66 4.90 -32.19
N LEU A 201 9.29 3.62 -32.17
CA LEU A 201 8.19 3.08 -31.37
C LEU A 201 8.47 3.23 -29.87
N LEU A 202 9.72 3.04 -29.46
CA LEU A 202 10.16 3.17 -28.06
C LEU A 202 10.54 4.61 -27.67
N SER A 203 10.59 5.54 -28.61
CA SER A 203 11.12 6.90 -28.36
C SER A 203 10.42 7.65 -27.23
N PRO A 204 9.07 7.59 -27.06
CA PRO A 204 8.41 8.31 -25.97
C PRO A 204 8.80 7.72 -24.61
N PHE A 205 8.80 6.40 -24.49
CA PHE A 205 9.25 5.68 -23.30
C PHE A 205 10.71 6.00 -22.95
N LEU A 206 11.62 5.86 -23.91
CA LEU A 206 13.05 6.12 -23.69
C LEU A 206 13.32 7.57 -23.30
N ALA A 207 12.66 8.52 -23.97
CA ALA A 207 12.77 9.93 -23.62
C ALA A 207 12.23 10.19 -22.20
N GLY A 208 11.12 9.54 -21.81
CA GLY A 208 10.58 9.57 -20.46
C GLY A 208 11.56 9.02 -19.42
N ALA A 209 12.09 7.82 -19.65
CA ALA A 209 13.01 7.14 -18.75
C ALA A 209 14.32 7.93 -18.54
N VAL A 210 14.90 8.48 -19.62
CA VAL A 210 16.11 9.32 -19.53
C VAL A 210 15.83 10.60 -18.74
N ARG A 211 14.71 11.29 -19.01
CA ARG A 211 14.32 12.48 -18.26
C ARG A 211 14.16 12.17 -16.78
N GLN A 212 13.49 11.07 -16.44
CA GLN A 212 13.28 10.65 -15.06
C GLN A 212 14.59 10.32 -14.35
N SER A 213 15.49 9.59 -15.00
CA SER A 213 16.84 9.29 -14.46
C SER A 213 17.63 10.56 -14.18
N ILE A 214 17.66 11.50 -15.12
CA ILE A 214 18.33 12.80 -14.95
C ILE A 214 17.70 13.60 -13.82
N HIS A 215 16.36 13.64 -13.75
CA HIS A 215 15.63 14.34 -12.70
C HIS A 215 15.96 13.77 -11.32
N THR A 216 15.84 12.44 -11.15
CA THR A 216 16.19 11.77 -9.89
C THR A 216 17.63 12.06 -9.49
N LYS A 217 18.60 11.93 -10.42
CA LYS A 217 20.00 12.24 -10.13
C LYS A 217 20.19 13.68 -9.63
N ARG A 218 19.62 14.66 -10.33
CA ARG A 218 19.73 16.08 -9.96
C ARG A 218 19.06 16.36 -8.62
N MET A 219 17.88 15.81 -8.39
CA MET A 219 17.15 16.00 -7.14
C MET A 219 17.88 15.36 -5.95
N THR A 220 18.45 14.18 -6.12
CA THR A 220 19.30 13.54 -5.11
C THR A 220 20.55 14.37 -4.82
N GLN A 221 21.19 14.94 -5.83
CA GLN A 221 22.34 15.82 -5.65
C GLN A 221 21.96 17.11 -4.88
N ALA A 222 20.81 17.71 -5.19
CA ALA A 222 20.30 18.87 -4.48
C ALA A 222 20.00 18.54 -3.00
N ALA A 223 19.31 17.44 -2.73
CA ALA A 223 19.02 16.97 -1.38
C ALA A 223 20.30 16.69 -0.58
N LEU A 224 21.30 16.06 -1.22
CA LEU A 224 22.61 15.83 -0.62
C LEU A 224 23.31 17.15 -0.28
N GLY A 225 23.30 18.11 -1.19
CA GLY A 225 23.88 19.45 -0.97
C GLY A 225 23.22 20.18 0.19
N LEU A 226 21.89 20.14 0.30
CA LEU A 226 21.15 20.70 1.44
C LEU A 226 21.54 20.03 2.76
N ALA A 227 21.53 18.70 2.80
CA ALA A 227 21.92 17.95 4.00
C ALA A 227 23.36 18.25 4.43
N GLN A 228 24.28 18.42 3.47
CA GLN A 228 25.66 18.83 3.74
C GLN A 228 25.75 20.25 4.32
N ALA A 229 25.00 21.20 3.78
CA ALA A 229 24.96 22.57 4.26
C ALA A 229 24.40 22.66 5.69
N GLU A 230 23.28 21.98 5.96
CA GLU A 230 22.70 21.89 7.31
C GLU A 230 23.68 21.27 8.30
N ASN A 231 24.36 20.19 7.91
CA ASN A 231 25.38 19.56 8.73
C ASN A 231 26.54 20.51 9.05
N LEU A 232 26.94 21.35 8.08
CA LEU A 232 27.99 22.35 8.27
C LEU A 232 27.55 23.46 9.22
N ILE A 233 26.33 23.97 9.11
CA ILE A 233 25.76 24.97 10.03
C ILE A 233 25.74 24.42 11.45
N TYR A 234 25.21 23.21 11.65
CA TYR A 234 25.19 22.56 12.95
C TYR A 234 26.59 22.37 13.55
N LYS A 235 27.57 21.96 12.72
CA LYS A 235 28.98 21.84 13.13
C LYS A 235 29.55 23.19 13.56
N TYR A 236 29.30 24.25 12.79
CA TYR A 236 29.74 25.60 13.12
C TYR A 236 29.14 26.08 14.45
N GLU A 237 27.84 25.93 14.65
CA GLU A 237 27.18 26.30 15.91
C GLU A 237 27.75 25.54 17.11
N LYS A 238 28.00 24.23 16.94
CA LYS A 238 28.65 23.40 17.96
C LYS A 238 30.05 23.89 18.30
N VAL A 239 30.85 24.29 17.31
CA VAL A 239 32.19 24.87 17.53
C VAL A 239 32.07 26.24 18.21
N LYS A 240 31.17 27.11 17.76
CA LYS A 240 30.93 28.43 18.37
C LYS A 240 30.57 28.33 19.86
N GLN A 241 29.73 27.37 20.23
CA GLN A 241 29.38 27.12 21.63
C GLN A 241 30.58 26.63 22.46
N LYS A 242 31.46 25.81 21.87
CA LYS A 242 32.67 25.27 22.53
C LYS A 242 33.84 26.24 22.58
N GLY A 243 33.98 27.11 21.59
CA GLY A 243 35.16 27.94 21.36
C GLY A 243 35.21 29.23 22.18
N THR A 244 34.16 29.57 22.93
CA THR A 244 34.19 30.75 23.81
C THR A 244 34.80 30.39 25.17
N PRO A 245 35.96 30.97 25.56
CA PRO A 245 36.53 30.72 26.87
C PRO A 245 35.57 31.25 27.93
N ILE A 246 35.27 30.42 28.93
CA ILE A 246 34.35 30.77 30.01
C ILE A 246 35.18 31.21 31.20
N LEU A 247 35.08 32.49 31.56
CA LEU A 247 35.68 33.00 32.79
C LEU A 247 34.76 32.70 33.98
N LEU A 248 35.26 31.91 34.92
CA LEU A 248 34.68 31.76 36.24
C LEU A 248 35.29 32.83 37.16
N SER A 249 34.46 33.73 37.68
CA SER A 249 34.87 34.76 38.63
C SER A 249 34.29 34.41 40.00
N ASP A 250 34.98 34.79 41.07
CA ASP A 250 34.61 34.50 42.46
C ASP A 250 33.21 35.01 42.86
N LYS A 251 32.64 35.94 42.08
CA LYS A 251 31.29 36.49 42.29
C LYS A 251 30.19 35.63 41.67
N LYS A 252 30.51 34.61 40.89
CA LYS A 252 29.52 33.77 40.21
C LYS A 252 29.08 32.64 41.14
N VAL A 253 27.76 32.41 41.21
CA VAL A 253 27.14 31.37 42.04
C VAL A 253 26.34 30.38 41.19
N CYS A 254 26.13 29.18 41.73
CA CYS A 254 25.32 28.15 41.09
C CYS A 254 23.84 28.56 41.03
N GLN A 255 23.21 28.51 39.86
CA GLN A 255 21.79 28.89 39.72
C GLN A 255 20.79 28.00 40.47
N VAL A 256 21.19 26.79 40.90
CA VAL A 256 20.32 25.84 41.59
C VAL A 256 20.42 25.98 43.11
N CYS A 257 21.65 26.01 43.65
CA CYS A 257 21.88 26.05 45.10
C CYS A 257 22.37 27.40 45.62
N GLN A 258 22.60 28.39 44.73
CA GLN A 258 23.07 29.74 45.03
C GLN A 258 24.41 29.84 45.77
N ASN A 259 25.15 28.74 45.91
CA ASN A 259 26.48 28.72 46.52
C ASN A 259 27.58 29.10 45.51
N PRO A 260 28.70 29.71 45.96
CA PRO A 260 29.88 29.96 45.13
C PRO A 260 30.54 28.66 44.64
N PHE A 261 31.31 28.76 43.56
CA PHE A 261 32.09 27.64 43.03
C PHE A 261 33.46 27.57 43.71
N CYS A 262 33.73 26.50 44.46
CA CYS A 262 35.03 26.28 45.11
C CYS A 262 36.06 25.59 44.18
N GLU A 263 35.58 24.84 43.20
CA GLU A 263 36.40 24.13 42.22
C GLU A 263 36.13 24.68 40.81
N PRO A 264 37.11 24.68 39.89
CA PRO A 264 36.93 25.15 38.52
C PRO A 264 36.10 24.19 37.65
N VAL A 265 35.40 23.21 38.25
CA VAL A 265 34.56 22.23 37.56
C VAL A 265 33.09 22.63 37.68
N PHE A 266 32.46 22.93 36.55
CA PHE A 266 31.07 23.38 36.50
C PHE A 266 30.40 22.95 35.18
N VAL A 267 29.07 22.98 35.16
CA VAL A 267 28.26 22.75 33.97
C VAL A 267 27.61 24.07 33.57
N ARG A 268 27.66 24.41 32.28
CA ARG A 268 27.01 25.58 31.71
C ARG A 268 25.83 25.16 30.82
N TYR A 269 24.67 25.71 31.07
CA TYR A 269 23.49 25.52 30.22
C TYR A 269 23.52 26.43 28.98
N PRO A 270 22.76 26.11 27.91
CA PRO A 270 22.67 26.94 26.71
C PRO A 270 22.23 28.39 26.96
N ASN A 271 21.46 28.64 28.04
CA ASN A 271 21.03 29.99 28.47
C ASN A 271 22.15 30.80 29.17
N GLY A 272 23.37 30.26 29.28
CA GLY A 272 24.51 30.90 29.93
C GLY A 272 24.61 30.66 31.43
N GLY A 273 23.63 30.00 32.03
CA GLY A 273 23.62 29.66 33.46
C GLY A 273 24.68 28.64 33.85
N MET A 274 25.35 28.85 34.99
CA MET A 274 26.34 27.92 35.54
C MET A 274 25.78 27.21 36.76
N VAL A 275 26.04 25.90 36.84
CA VAL A 275 25.63 25.04 37.95
C VAL A 275 26.73 24.07 38.32
N HIS A 276 26.75 23.60 39.56
CA HIS A 276 27.61 22.50 39.97
C HIS A 276 27.27 21.23 39.17
N THR A 277 28.27 20.37 38.94
CA THR A 277 28.10 19.06 38.30
C THR A 277 27.03 18.22 39.01
N HIS A 278 27.06 18.18 40.34
CA HIS A 278 26.05 17.51 41.18
C HIS A 278 24.65 18.15 41.05
N CYS A 279 24.56 19.48 41.04
CA CYS A 279 23.29 20.18 40.85
C CYS A 279 22.67 19.91 39.47
N ALA A 280 23.50 19.79 38.43
CA ALA A 280 23.06 19.41 37.09
C ALA A 280 22.56 17.95 37.04
N ALA A 281 23.24 17.04 37.74
CA ALA A 281 22.86 15.63 37.82
C ALA A 281 21.53 15.43 38.57
N ASN A 282 21.36 16.07 39.74
CA ASN A 282 20.13 15.98 40.54
C ASN A 282 18.91 16.65 39.87
N ARG A 283 19.12 17.66 39.02
CA ARG A 283 18.01 18.29 38.27
C ARG A 283 17.38 17.35 37.24
N ARG A 284 18.13 16.39 36.68
CA ARG A 284 17.59 15.37 35.75
C ARG A 284 16.68 14.35 36.45
N LEU A 285 16.84 14.18 37.77
CA LEU A 285 15.98 13.33 38.59
C LEU A 285 14.69 14.08 39.01
N ASN A 286 14.75 15.40 39.16
CA ASN A 286 13.62 16.22 39.61
C ASN A 286 12.84 16.93 38.48
N SER A 287 13.19 16.76 37.20
CA SER A 287 12.52 17.39 36.06
C SER A 287 11.08 16.90 35.79
N ASN A 288 10.59 15.88 36.51
CA ASN A 288 9.17 15.50 36.46
C ASN A 288 8.23 16.36 37.33
N MET A 289 8.72 17.42 38.01
CA MET A 289 7.92 18.14 39.02
C MET A 289 7.96 19.69 38.93
N ALA A 290 8.39 20.30 37.82
CA ALA A 290 8.41 21.77 37.72
C ALA A 290 7.96 22.32 36.36
N HIS A 291 6.74 21.96 35.94
CA HIS A 291 5.91 22.81 35.09
C HIS A 291 4.86 23.49 35.97
N HIS A 292 5.24 24.45 36.80
CA HIS A 292 4.28 25.42 37.33
C HIS A 292 4.95 26.78 37.61
N SER A 293 4.41 27.78 36.92
CA SER A 293 4.22 29.19 37.30
C SER A 293 5.43 30.07 37.61
N SER A 294 5.70 31.01 36.70
CA SER A 294 5.57 32.44 37.00
C SER A 294 5.36 33.27 35.73
N THR A 295 4.08 33.45 35.40
CA THR A 295 3.59 34.54 34.56
C THR A 295 3.37 35.75 35.47
N SER A 296 4.14 36.83 35.28
CA SER A 296 3.73 38.23 35.53
C SER A 296 4.83 39.15 34.98
N SER A 297 4.56 39.86 33.88
CA SER A 297 4.07 41.25 33.86
C SER A 297 5.10 42.25 34.37
N ASN A 298 5.68 43.05 33.47
CA ASN A 298 5.46 44.50 33.47
C ASN A 298 5.95 45.15 32.18
N GLN A 299 5.03 45.93 31.61
CA GLN A 299 5.27 47.03 30.70
C GLN A 299 6.18 48.08 31.36
N THR A 300 7.13 48.59 30.60
CA THR A 300 7.26 50.02 30.21
C THR A 300 8.18 50.09 29.01
#